data_AF-A0A7Y4YV75-F1
#
_entry.id   AF-A0A7Y4YV75-F1
#
_cell.length_a   1.000
_cell.length_b   1.000
_cell.length_c   1.000
_cell.angle_alpha   90.00
_cell.angle_beta   90.00
_cell.angle_gamma   90.00
#
_symmetry.space_group_name_H-M   'P 1'
#
loop_
_entity.id
_entity.type
_entity.pdbx_description
1 polymer ?
#
loop_
_entity_poly.entity_id
_entity_poly.type
_entity_poly.pdbx_seq_one_letter_code
_entity_poly.pdbx_strand_id
1 'polypeptide(L)'
;NYNGTDSFTYRLNDPSTGSGQAPLQSNLATVSLALTAVNDAPVAADVALTTAEDTALVIALSGYGSDVDSTVLTTSIVTNPSHGVLVANADGTYNYTPDANYFGADSFTYIVNDGALDSNIATVSLAITAVNDAAVAANAMATTLEDTALIIDLRTYVTDVDSTVLTPTIVTGPAHGVLVQNANGTFSKGGQ
;
A
#
# COMPACT_ATOMS: atom_id res chain seq x y z
N ASN A 1 15.20 28.18 5.49
CA ASN A 1 14.03 29.07 5.32
C ASN A 1 13.92 29.98 6.53
N TYR A 2 14.81 30.98 6.66
CA TYR A 2 14.69 31.95 7.76
C TYR A 2 13.71 33.05 7.36
N ASN A 3 12.72 33.28 8.22
CA ASN A 3 11.87 34.46 8.20
C ASN A 3 11.94 35.11 9.59
N GLY A 4 11.70 36.42 9.66
CA GLY A 4 11.86 37.18 10.89
C GLY A 4 12.59 38.51 10.68
N THR A 5 12.94 39.15 11.79
CA THR A 5 13.62 40.44 11.79
C THR A 5 15.13 40.26 11.90
N ASP A 6 15.88 40.97 11.06
CA ASP A 6 17.33 41.08 11.14
C ASP A 6 17.73 42.56 11.22
N SER A 7 18.96 42.85 11.64
CA SER A 7 19.45 44.23 11.64
C SER A 7 20.96 44.32 11.59
N PHE A 8 21.45 45.41 11.03
CA PHE A 8 22.85 45.79 11.14
C PHE A 8 22.99 47.26 11.50
N THR A 9 24.11 47.60 12.13
CA THR A 9 24.46 48.98 12.45
C THR A 9 25.53 49.49 11.51
N TYR A 10 25.44 50.78 11.15
CA TYR A 10 26.45 51.44 10.33
C TYR A 10 26.76 52.83 10.87
N ARG A 11 27.91 53.36 10.45
CA ARG A 11 28.28 54.78 10.58
C ARG A 11 28.97 55.21 9.30
N LEU A 12 28.93 56.50 9.02
CA LEU A 12 29.62 57.11 7.89
C LEU A 12 30.97 57.67 8.37
N ASN A 13 32.02 57.39 7.60
CA ASN A 13 33.32 58.02 7.79
C ASN A 13 33.42 59.20 6.83
N ASP A 14 33.67 60.39 7.37
CA ASP A 14 33.97 61.60 6.61
C ASP A 14 35.50 61.72 6.47
N PRO A 15 36.06 61.43 5.27
CA PRO A 15 37.50 61.51 5.07
C PRO A 15 37.94 62.98 5.10
N SER A 16 39.02 63.27 5.82
CA SER A 16 39.51 64.64 5.89
C SER A 16 39.95 65.13 4.51
N THR A 17 39.43 66.28 4.09
CA THR A 17 39.73 66.90 2.78
C THR A 17 40.87 67.93 2.85
N GLY A 18 41.50 68.11 4.02
CA GLY A 18 42.58 69.08 4.26
C GLY A 18 43.77 68.50 5.02
N SER A 19 44.98 69.02 4.75
CA SER A 19 46.24 68.54 5.31
C SER A 19 46.28 68.70 6.85
N GLY A 20 46.16 67.58 7.57
CA GLY A 20 46.37 67.49 9.02
C GLY A 20 45.13 67.25 9.88
N GLN A 21 43.93 67.15 9.30
CA GLN A 21 42.71 66.78 10.04
C GLN A 21 42.54 65.25 10.06
N ALA A 22 42.12 64.69 11.19
CA ALA A 22 41.73 63.29 11.29
C ALA A 22 40.32 63.08 10.70
N PRO A 23 40.01 61.89 10.13
CA PRO A 23 38.65 61.57 9.68
C PRO A 23 37.64 61.70 10.82
N LEU A 24 36.46 62.26 10.52
CA LEU A 24 35.34 62.33 11.47
C LEU A 24 34.36 61.17 11.21
N GLN A 25 33.62 60.77 12.24
CA GLN A 25 32.63 59.68 12.14
C GLN A 25 31.25 60.17 12.58
N SER A 26 30.20 59.71 11.92
CA SER A 26 28.82 59.93 12.38
C SER A 26 28.49 59.12 13.64
N ASN A 27 27.33 59.38 14.25
CA ASN A 27 26.72 58.44 15.18
C ASN A 27 26.43 57.08 14.50
N LEU A 28 26.18 56.06 15.30
CA LEU A 28 25.63 54.79 14.81
C LEU A 28 24.17 54.98 14.40
N ALA A 29 23.81 54.39 13.27
CA ALA A 29 22.44 54.19 12.82
C ALA A 29 22.19 52.70 12.60
N THR A 30 20.94 52.26 12.77
CA THR A 30 20.52 50.87 12.57
C THR A 30 19.64 50.76 11.34
N VAL A 31 19.92 49.77 10.51
CA VAL A 31 19.00 49.31 9.46
C VAL A 31 18.31 48.06 9.98
N SER A 32 16.98 48.11 10.06
CA SER A 32 16.15 46.94 10.36
C SER A 32 15.65 46.31 9.07
N LEU A 33 15.72 44.99 9.01
CA LEU A 33 15.28 44.15 7.92
C LEU A 33 14.13 43.28 8.42
N ALA A 34 13.11 43.08 7.59
CA ALA A 34 12.01 42.17 7.89
C ALA A 34 11.84 41.20 6.72
N LEU A 35 11.96 39.91 7.01
CA LEU A 35 11.71 38.82 6.07
C LEU A 35 10.35 38.19 6.37
N THR A 36 9.42 38.30 5.43
CA THR A 36 8.09 37.68 5.53
C THR A 36 8.17 36.21 5.15
N ALA A 37 7.50 35.35 5.92
CA ALA A 37 7.35 33.95 5.56
C ALA A 37 6.51 33.80 4.27
N VAL A 38 6.87 32.80 3.47
CA VAL A 38 6.09 32.31 2.33
C VAL A 38 5.87 30.83 2.59
N ASN A 39 4.65 30.35 2.38
CA ASN A 39 4.31 28.94 2.54
C ASN A 39 4.98 28.12 1.44
N ASP A 40 5.81 27.17 1.82
CA ASP A 40 6.36 26.14 0.95
C ASP A 40 5.32 25.01 0.78
N ALA A 41 5.31 24.36 -0.38
CA ALA A 41 4.44 23.19 -0.59
C ALA A 41 5.05 21.95 0.06
N PRO A 42 4.23 21.01 0.54
CA PRO A 42 4.75 19.78 1.12
C PRO A 42 5.36 18.88 0.05
N VAL A 43 6.14 17.89 0.48
CA VAL A 43 6.78 16.88 -0.38
C VAL A 43 6.27 15.50 0.02
N ALA A 44 5.73 14.76 -0.95
CA ALA A 44 5.31 13.37 -0.78
C ALA A 44 6.39 12.40 -1.30
N ALA A 45 6.64 11.30 -0.59
CA ALA A 45 7.61 10.28 -0.96
C ALA A 45 6.94 9.03 -1.57
N ASP A 46 7.61 8.40 -2.53
CA ASP A 46 7.20 7.09 -3.02
C ASP A 46 7.35 6.03 -1.92
N VAL A 47 6.46 5.03 -1.92
CA VAL A 47 6.41 3.98 -0.90
C VAL A 47 6.31 2.61 -1.57
N ALA A 48 7.02 1.62 -1.03
CA ALA A 48 6.88 0.22 -1.42
C ALA A 48 6.38 -0.59 -0.22
N LEU A 49 5.28 -1.33 -0.41
CA LEU A 49 4.63 -2.13 0.63
C LEU A 49 4.35 -3.54 0.13
N THR A 50 4.15 -4.47 1.06
CA THR A 50 3.83 -5.86 0.76
C THR A 50 2.68 -6.33 1.63
N THR A 51 1.79 -7.13 1.05
CA THR A 51 0.75 -7.87 1.79
C THR A 51 0.58 -9.24 1.15
N ALA A 52 -0.01 -10.18 1.89
CA ALA A 52 -0.48 -11.42 1.29
C ALA A 52 -1.79 -11.16 0.52
N GLU A 53 -2.08 -11.99 -0.48
CA GLU A 53 -3.42 -12.01 -1.07
C GLU A 53 -4.47 -12.30 0.02
N ASP A 54 -5.70 -11.84 -0.23
CA ASP A 54 -6.83 -11.91 0.71
C ASP A 54 -6.60 -11.25 2.08
N THR A 55 -5.47 -10.55 2.26
CA THR A 55 -5.10 -9.87 3.50
C THR A 55 -5.12 -8.38 3.30
N ALA A 56 -6.04 -7.71 4.00
CA ALA A 56 -6.12 -6.26 4.00
C ALA A 56 -4.89 -5.62 4.67
N LEU A 57 -4.45 -4.50 4.13
CA LEU A 57 -3.34 -3.69 4.61
C LEU A 57 -3.82 -2.30 5.01
N VAL A 58 -3.47 -1.86 6.22
CA VAL A 58 -3.74 -0.50 6.70
C VAL A 58 -2.51 0.38 6.41
N ILE A 59 -2.74 1.52 5.75
CA ILE A 59 -1.69 2.42 5.24
C ILE A 59 -1.90 3.84 5.81
N ALA A 60 -0.89 4.38 6.48
CA ALA A 60 -0.89 5.75 6.99
C ALA A 60 -0.05 6.67 6.08
N LEU A 61 -0.66 7.22 5.03
CA LEU A 61 0.05 7.99 3.99
C LEU A 61 0.66 9.29 4.49
N SER A 62 0.09 9.91 5.53
CA SER A 62 0.63 11.16 6.11
C SER A 62 2.03 10.99 6.68
N GLY A 63 2.43 9.77 7.06
CA GLY A 63 3.79 9.45 7.52
C GLY A 63 4.85 9.48 6.42
N TYR A 64 4.45 9.57 5.15
CA TYR A 64 5.33 9.64 3.98
C TYR A 64 5.35 11.03 3.33
N GLY A 65 4.76 12.03 3.99
CA GLY A 65 4.86 13.44 3.64
C GLY A 65 5.82 14.19 4.58
N SER A 66 6.43 15.26 4.07
CA SER A 66 7.20 16.20 4.87
C SER A 66 6.97 17.62 4.40
N ASP A 67 6.97 18.57 5.34
CA ASP A 67 6.85 19.99 5.06
C ASP A 67 7.73 20.78 6.03
N VAL A 68 8.24 21.93 5.58
CA VAL A 68 9.16 22.78 6.36
C VAL A 68 8.43 23.80 7.23
N ASP A 69 7.20 24.14 6.87
CA ASP A 69 6.35 25.15 7.53
C ASP A 69 5.24 24.51 8.38
N SER A 70 4.79 23.30 8.03
CA SER A 70 3.71 22.57 8.70
C SER A 70 4.13 21.17 9.16
N THR A 71 3.58 20.73 10.30
CA THR A 71 3.71 19.34 10.78
C THR A 71 2.42 18.55 10.62
N VAL A 72 1.32 19.21 10.24
CA VAL A 72 0.01 18.59 10.08
C VAL A 72 -0.27 18.48 8.59
N LEU A 73 -0.23 17.25 8.08
CA LEU A 73 -0.47 16.96 6.67
C LEU A 73 -1.71 16.09 6.50
N THR A 74 -2.54 16.46 5.53
CA THR A 74 -3.66 15.65 5.05
C THR A 74 -3.27 14.96 3.76
N THR A 75 -3.99 13.91 3.37
CA THR A 75 -3.65 13.11 2.17
C THR A 75 -4.87 12.93 1.29
N SER A 76 -4.64 12.79 -0.01
CA SER A 76 -5.68 12.43 -0.96
C SER A 76 -5.15 11.49 -2.05
N ILE A 77 -6.03 10.62 -2.53
CA ILE A 77 -5.73 9.64 -3.57
C ILE A 77 -5.99 10.27 -4.94
N VAL A 78 -5.02 10.15 -5.84
CA VAL A 78 -5.08 10.70 -7.20
C VAL A 78 -5.51 9.63 -8.19
N THR A 79 -4.92 8.44 -8.12
CA THR A 79 -5.34 7.25 -8.90
C THR A 79 -5.53 6.08 -7.97
N ASN A 80 -6.57 5.28 -8.21
CA ASN A 80 -6.86 4.08 -7.43
C ASN A 80 -6.03 2.87 -7.90
N PRO A 81 -5.87 1.84 -7.05
CA PRO A 81 -5.35 0.53 -7.45
C PRO A 81 -6.18 -0.14 -8.55
N SER A 82 -5.58 -1.07 -9.29
CA SER A 82 -6.24 -1.85 -10.35
C SER A 82 -6.61 -3.28 -9.93
N HIS A 83 -6.03 -3.79 -8.84
CA HIS A 83 -6.19 -5.17 -8.36
C HIS A 83 -6.53 -5.22 -6.87
N GLY A 84 -7.29 -4.22 -6.42
CA GLY A 84 -7.82 -4.14 -5.08
C GLY A 84 -8.65 -2.88 -4.89
N VAL A 85 -9.18 -2.73 -3.69
CA VAL A 85 -10.00 -1.58 -3.28
C VAL A 85 -9.28 -0.83 -2.17
N LEU A 86 -9.23 0.50 -2.31
CA LEU A 86 -8.69 1.40 -1.30
C LEU A 86 -9.84 2.20 -0.66
N VAL A 87 -9.98 2.11 0.67
CA VAL A 87 -11.03 2.80 1.43
C VAL A 87 -10.40 3.69 2.48
N ALA A 88 -10.78 4.96 2.53
CA ALA A 88 -10.33 5.89 3.56
C ALA A 88 -11.03 5.61 4.91
N ASN A 89 -10.26 5.64 5.99
CA ASN A 89 -10.74 5.51 7.36
C ASN A 89 -10.94 6.89 8.01
N ALA A 90 -11.74 6.93 9.07
CA ALA A 90 -12.03 8.16 9.82
C ALA A 90 -10.80 8.75 10.53
N ASP A 91 -9.76 7.95 10.78
CA ASP A 91 -8.50 8.38 11.42
C ASP A 91 -7.46 8.90 10.42
N GLY A 92 -7.80 8.96 9.11
CA GLY A 92 -6.91 9.43 8.05
C GLY A 92 -5.99 8.34 7.46
N THR A 93 -6.10 7.10 7.93
CA THR A 93 -5.45 5.94 7.28
C THR A 93 -6.31 5.41 6.12
N TYR A 94 -5.76 4.48 5.33
CA TYR A 94 -6.46 3.80 4.24
C TYR A 94 -6.38 2.28 4.41
N ASN A 95 -7.50 1.59 4.19
CA ASN A 95 -7.53 0.14 4.05
C ASN A 95 -7.41 -0.22 2.56
N TYR A 96 -6.30 -0.85 2.19
CA TYR A 96 -6.15 -1.55 0.92
C TYR A 96 -6.56 -3.00 1.09
N THR A 97 -7.48 -3.50 0.25
CA THR A 97 -7.85 -4.92 0.20
C THR A 97 -7.61 -5.41 -1.23
N PRO A 98 -6.66 -6.34 -1.46
CA PRO A 98 -6.49 -6.96 -2.77
C PRO A 98 -7.78 -7.60 -3.27
N ASP A 99 -7.92 -7.72 -4.59
CA ASP A 99 -8.94 -8.60 -5.17
C ASP A 99 -8.71 -10.04 -4.72
N ALA A 100 -9.80 -10.79 -4.55
CA ALA A 100 -9.71 -12.14 -4.01
C ALA A 100 -8.84 -13.06 -4.89
N ASN A 101 -7.89 -13.76 -4.27
CA ASN A 101 -6.90 -14.63 -4.92
C ASN A 101 -6.03 -13.94 -5.99
N TYR A 102 -5.89 -12.61 -5.92
CA TYR A 102 -4.93 -11.90 -6.76
C TYR A 102 -3.58 -11.83 -6.06
N PHE A 103 -2.55 -12.34 -6.74
CA PHE A 103 -1.15 -12.09 -6.42
C PHE A 103 -0.45 -11.40 -7.60
N GLY A 104 0.47 -10.49 -7.29
CA GLY A 104 1.12 -9.67 -8.30
C GLY A 104 1.44 -8.26 -7.82
N ALA A 105 1.71 -7.38 -8.78
CA ALA A 105 1.99 -5.97 -8.49
C ALA A 105 0.71 -5.14 -8.65
N ASP A 106 0.47 -4.24 -7.71
CA ASP A 106 -0.54 -3.19 -7.83
C ASP A 106 0.06 -1.85 -7.43
N SER A 107 -0.61 -0.75 -7.76
CA SER A 107 -0.12 0.59 -7.41
C SER A 107 -1.23 1.63 -7.42
N PHE A 108 -1.05 2.65 -6.61
CA PHE A 108 -1.91 3.82 -6.60
C PHE A 108 -1.07 5.08 -6.36
N THR A 109 -1.61 6.26 -6.66
CA THR A 109 -0.88 7.52 -6.47
C THR A 109 -1.61 8.43 -5.49
N TYR A 110 -0.84 9.26 -4.78
CA TYR A 110 -1.35 10.13 -3.74
C TYR A 110 -0.59 11.46 -3.71
N ILE A 111 -1.19 12.44 -3.04
CA ILE A 111 -0.57 13.71 -2.67
C ILE A 111 -0.78 13.96 -1.17
N VAL A 112 0.06 14.82 -0.60
CA VAL A 112 -0.14 15.39 0.73
C VAL A 112 -0.42 16.89 0.62
N ASN A 113 -1.19 17.44 1.56
CA ASN A 113 -1.58 18.84 1.59
C ASN A 113 -1.44 19.39 3.02
N ASP A 114 -0.84 20.58 3.15
CA ASP A 114 -0.53 21.26 4.41
C ASP A 114 -1.67 22.18 4.91
N GLY A 115 -2.80 22.21 4.21
CA GLY A 115 -3.93 23.11 4.41
C GLY A 115 -4.00 24.25 3.38
N ALA A 116 -2.96 24.46 2.57
CA ALA A 116 -2.87 25.53 1.58
C ALA A 116 -2.40 25.05 0.20
N LEU A 117 -1.36 24.21 0.14
CA LEU A 117 -0.71 23.75 -1.09
C LEU A 117 -0.64 22.22 -1.15
N ASP A 118 -0.76 21.70 -2.37
CA ASP A 118 -0.57 20.28 -2.67
C ASP A 118 0.90 19.98 -2.96
N SER A 119 1.33 18.77 -2.60
CA SER A 119 2.64 18.24 -2.94
C SER A 119 2.79 17.81 -4.40
N ASN A 120 3.98 17.33 -4.75
CA ASN A 120 4.14 16.43 -5.90
C ASN A 120 3.26 15.18 -5.75
N ILE A 121 2.89 14.58 -6.88
CA ILE A 121 2.28 13.24 -6.90
C ILE A 121 3.37 12.22 -6.54
N ALA A 122 3.05 11.31 -5.62
CA ALA A 122 3.88 10.18 -5.23
C ALA A 122 3.13 8.86 -5.48
N THR A 123 3.88 7.77 -5.63
CA THR A 123 3.38 6.43 -5.94
C THR A 123 3.53 5.50 -4.74
N VAL A 124 2.48 4.76 -4.44
CA VAL A 124 2.54 3.57 -3.57
C VAL A 124 2.58 2.34 -4.47
N SER A 125 3.67 1.58 -4.39
CA SER A 125 3.84 0.28 -5.05
C SER A 125 3.51 -0.84 -4.08
N LEU A 126 2.63 -1.75 -4.47
CA LEU A 126 2.16 -2.88 -3.66
C LEU A 126 2.65 -4.19 -4.30
N ALA A 127 3.31 -5.03 -3.52
CA ALA A 127 3.59 -6.41 -3.88
C ALA A 127 2.65 -7.33 -3.11
N ILE A 128 1.75 -8.01 -3.81
CA ILE A 128 0.81 -8.96 -3.24
C ILE A 128 1.38 -10.36 -3.41
N THR A 129 1.67 -11.05 -2.30
CA THR A 129 2.28 -12.38 -2.31
C THR A 129 1.23 -13.47 -2.32
N ALA A 130 1.46 -14.50 -3.14
CA ALA A 130 0.61 -15.68 -3.20
C ALA A 130 0.58 -16.44 -1.85
N VAL A 131 -0.58 -17.00 -1.52
CA VAL A 131 -0.86 -17.85 -0.38
C VAL A 131 -1.58 -19.09 -0.89
N ASN A 132 -1.19 -20.27 -0.40
CA ASN A 132 -1.86 -21.49 -0.80
C ASN A 132 -3.22 -21.63 -0.07
N ASP A 133 -4.29 -21.67 -0.83
CA ASP A 133 -5.65 -22.00 -0.44
C ASP A 133 -5.90 -23.50 -0.35
N ALA A 134 -6.90 -23.85 0.44
CA ALA A 134 -7.36 -25.23 0.55
C ALA A 134 -8.42 -25.54 -0.53
N ALA A 135 -8.26 -26.68 -1.20
CA ALA A 135 -9.30 -27.22 -2.07
C ALA A 135 -10.66 -27.33 -1.37
N VAL A 136 -11.71 -26.95 -2.08
CA VAL A 136 -13.10 -27.07 -1.67
C VAL A 136 -13.73 -28.27 -2.36
N ALA A 137 -14.27 -29.21 -1.58
CA ALA A 137 -15.00 -30.37 -2.09
C ALA A 137 -16.51 -30.13 -2.07
N ALA A 138 -17.20 -30.53 -3.15
CA ALA A 138 -18.64 -30.50 -3.25
C ALA A 138 -19.27 -31.87 -2.98
N ASN A 139 -20.50 -31.86 -2.46
CA ASN A 139 -21.29 -33.08 -2.35
C ASN A 139 -21.62 -33.63 -3.74
N ALA A 140 -21.45 -34.94 -3.92
CA ALA A 140 -21.72 -35.62 -5.18
C ALA A 140 -22.71 -36.77 -4.97
N MET A 141 -23.49 -37.05 -6.01
CA MET A 141 -24.34 -38.23 -6.08
C MET A 141 -23.93 -39.04 -7.29
N ALA A 142 -23.67 -40.33 -7.08
CA ALA A 142 -23.44 -41.27 -8.14
C ALA A 142 -24.36 -42.48 -7.93
N THR A 143 -24.96 -42.96 -9.01
CA THR A 143 -25.83 -44.13 -8.99
C THR A 143 -25.32 -45.14 -10.02
N THR A 144 -25.57 -46.40 -9.75
CA THR A 144 -25.30 -47.52 -10.65
C THR A 144 -26.39 -48.56 -10.43
N LEU A 145 -26.59 -49.45 -11.39
CA LEU A 145 -27.43 -50.63 -11.19
C LEU A 145 -26.73 -51.61 -10.25
N GLU A 146 -27.51 -52.48 -9.62
CA GLU A 146 -26.96 -53.64 -8.92
C GLU A 146 -26.08 -54.47 -9.87
N ASP A 147 -25.08 -55.14 -9.31
CA ASP A 147 -24.08 -55.91 -10.06
C ASP A 147 -23.29 -55.13 -11.13
N THR A 148 -23.41 -53.81 -11.17
CA THR A 148 -22.70 -52.95 -12.13
C THR A 148 -21.63 -52.14 -11.42
N ALA A 149 -20.37 -52.38 -11.78
CA ALA A 149 -19.25 -51.63 -11.25
C ALA A 149 -19.40 -50.13 -11.55
N LEU A 150 -19.12 -49.30 -10.54
CA LEU A 150 -19.14 -47.84 -10.65
C LEU A 150 -17.72 -47.29 -10.53
N ILE A 151 -17.32 -46.47 -11.50
CA ILE A 151 -16.06 -45.70 -11.44
C ILE A 151 -16.41 -44.24 -11.17
N ILE A 152 -15.75 -43.67 -10.15
CA ILE A 152 -15.96 -42.30 -9.70
C ILE A 152 -14.62 -41.58 -9.75
N ASP A 153 -14.55 -40.45 -10.45
CA ASP A 153 -13.43 -39.52 -10.31
C ASP A 153 -13.82 -38.44 -9.30
N LEU A 154 -13.26 -38.49 -8.09
CA LEU A 154 -13.58 -37.48 -7.07
C LEU A 154 -13.04 -36.09 -7.42
N ARG A 155 -12.07 -36.00 -8.34
CA ARG A 155 -11.46 -34.73 -8.74
C ARG A 155 -12.39 -33.86 -9.59
N THR A 156 -13.48 -34.42 -10.11
CA THR A 156 -14.51 -33.63 -10.84
C THR A 156 -15.45 -32.90 -9.89
N TYR A 157 -15.36 -33.13 -8.58
CA TYR A 157 -16.23 -32.53 -7.55
C TYR A 157 -15.44 -31.62 -6.59
N VAL A 158 -14.26 -31.18 -6.99
CA VAL A 158 -13.40 -30.29 -6.19
C VAL A 158 -13.00 -29.09 -7.01
N THR A 159 -12.80 -27.96 -6.34
CA THR A 159 -12.22 -26.74 -6.89
C THR A 159 -11.10 -26.28 -5.98
N ASP A 160 -10.04 -25.76 -6.56
CA ASP A 160 -8.90 -25.20 -5.85
C ASP A 160 -8.35 -24.07 -6.71
N VAL A 161 -7.99 -22.96 -6.07
CA VAL A 161 -7.57 -21.75 -6.77
C VAL A 161 -6.10 -21.80 -7.19
N ASP A 162 -5.28 -22.62 -6.52
CA ASP A 162 -3.84 -22.69 -6.75
C ASP A 162 -3.40 -23.95 -7.49
N SER A 163 -4.13 -25.06 -7.30
CA SER A 163 -3.71 -26.38 -7.72
C SER A 163 -4.72 -27.07 -8.63
N THR A 164 -4.23 -27.53 -9.77
CA THR A 164 -4.98 -28.44 -10.65
C THR A 164 -4.74 -29.91 -10.34
N VAL A 165 -3.84 -30.20 -9.38
CA VAL A 165 -3.43 -31.57 -9.03
C VAL A 165 -3.80 -31.84 -7.58
N LEU A 166 -4.92 -32.52 -7.39
CA LEU A 166 -5.45 -32.89 -6.08
C LEU A 166 -5.49 -34.41 -5.93
N THR A 167 -5.08 -34.90 -4.76
CA THR A 167 -5.09 -36.33 -4.43
C THR A 167 -6.17 -36.62 -3.39
N PRO A 168 -7.30 -37.24 -3.78
CA PRO A 168 -8.36 -37.57 -2.85
C PRO A 168 -7.95 -38.70 -1.89
N THR A 169 -8.37 -38.58 -0.63
CA THR A 169 -8.24 -39.63 0.39
C THR A 169 -9.61 -40.01 0.94
N ILE A 170 -9.85 -41.30 1.16
CA ILE A 170 -11.12 -41.79 1.70
C ILE A 170 -11.01 -41.86 3.22
N VAL A 171 -11.79 -41.02 3.90
CA VAL A 171 -11.83 -40.99 5.37
C VAL A 171 -12.74 -42.10 5.91
N THR A 172 -13.89 -42.33 5.26
CA THR A 172 -14.83 -43.40 5.63
C THR A 172 -15.41 -44.00 4.36
N GLY A 173 -15.31 -45.31 4.24
CA GLY A 173 -15.81 -46.06 3.08
C GLY A 173 -17.33 -46.25 3.11
N PRO A 174 -17.90 -46.84 2.03
CA PRO A 174 -19.32 -47.18 2.00
C PRO A 174 -19.68 -48.24 3.06
N ALA A 175 -20.91 -48.20 3.56
CA ALA A 175 -21.40 -49.19 4.53
C ALA A 175 -21.46 -50.62 3.95
N HIS A 176 -21.64 -50.73 2.63
CA HIS A 176 -21.67 -52.00 1.90
C HIS A 176 -20.78 -51.92 0.66
N GLY A 177 -19.98 -52.96 0.46
CA GLY A 177 -18.97 -53.03 -0.60
C GLY A 177 -17.64 -52.40 -0.22
N VAL A 178 -16.72 -52.43 -1.19
CA VAL A 178 -15.37 -51.87 -1.04
C VAL A 178 -15.17 -50.83 -2.13
N LEU A 179 -14.61 -49.69 -1.74
CA LEU A 179 -14.12 -48.68 -2.67
C LEU A 179 -12.61 -48.91 -2.87
N VAL A 180 -12.18 -49.11 -4.11
CA VAL A 180 -10.78 -49.37 -4.47
C VAL A 180 -10.25 -48.20 -5.29
N GLN A 181 -9.12 -47.63 -4.90
CA GLN A 181 -8.46 -46.60 -5.70
C GLN A 181 -7.72 -47.24 -6.89
N ASN A 182 -8.01 -46.74 -8.08
CA ASN A 182 -7.37 -47.15 -9.32
C ASN A 182 -6.05 -46.38 -9.52
N ALA A 183 -5.14 -46.92 -10.35
CA ALA A 183 -3.83 -46.31 -10.61
C ALA A 183 -3.91 -44.89 -11.22
N ASN A 184 -5.02 -44.54 -11.89
CA ASN A 184 -5.27 -43.22 -12.45
C ASN A 184 -5.90 -42.23 -11.45
N GLY A 185 -6.03 -42.60 -10.17
CA GLY A 185 -6.59 -41.76 -9.11
C GLY A 185 -8.13 -41.79 -8.99
N THR A 186 -8.83 -42.46 -9.90
CA THR A 186 -10.28 -42.71 -9.77
C THR A 186 -10.56 -43.81 -8.75
N PHE A 187 -11.82 -43.97 -8.33
CA PHE A 187 -12.24 -45.00 -7.39
C PHE A 187 -13.28 -45.93 -8.02
N SER A 188 -13.09 -47.24 -7.85
CA SER A 188 -14.03 -48.27 -8.26
C SER A 188 -14.82 -48.81 -7.07
N LYS A 189 -16.14 -48.85 -7.17
CA LYS A 189 -17.00 -49.65 -6.27
C LYS A 189 -17.51 -50.86 -7.05
N GLY A 190 -17.17 -52.06 -6.58
CA GLY A 190 -17.65 -53.31 -7.19
C GLY A 190 -19.17 -53.45 -7.10
N GLY A 191 -19.77 -54.17 -8.06
CA GLY A 191 -21.14 -54.63 -7.96
C GLY A 191 -21.33 -55.47 -6.69
N GLN A 192 -22.43 -55.26 -5.98
CA GLN A 192 -22.83 -56.02 -4.80
C GLN A 192 -24.20 -56.63 -5.06
#